data_AF-A0A235B2J7-F1
#
_entry.id   AF-A0A235B2J7-F1
#
_cell.length_a   1.000
_cell.length_b   1.000
_cell.length_c   1.000
_cell.angle_alpha   90.00
_cell.angle_beta   90.00
_cell.angle_gamma   90.00
#
_symmetry.space_group_name_H-M   'P 1'
#
loop_
_entity.id
_entity.type
_entity.pdbx_description
1 polymer ?
#
loop_
_entity_poly.entity_id
_entity_poly.type
_entity_poly.pdbx_seq_one_letter_code
_entity_poly.pdbx_strand_id
1 'polypeptide(L)'
;MAQYGDDALALGKKAKGKLDDALSKGKKKACACPKDNKKTKGTSKTVDDLIKNAKPGDSTKGRSTIYELSGGFEQALKDFNSLEPQIIKSTPELQVGKLKDGRTVIVREESTDGRVTLEIQKGKKKIKFRYN
;
A
#
# COMPACT_ATOMS: atom_id res chain seq x y z
N MET A 1 4.15 42.31 -31.10
CA MET A 1 4.71 41.75 -32.35
C MET A 1 6.17 42.18 -32.41
N ALA A 2 7.08 41.30 -32.01
CA ALA A 2 8.53 41.47 -32.07
C ALA A 2 9.15 40.08 -32.29
N GLN A 3 10.27 40.08 -33.01
CA GLN A 3 10.75 39.05 -33.92
C GLN A 3 11.52 37.89 -33.26
N TYR A 4 11.68 36.86 -34.09
CA TYR A 4 12.61 35.72 -34.06
C TYR A 4 13.95 35.94 -33.33
N GLY A 5 14.42 34.85 -32.72
CA GLY A 5 15.81 34.66 -32.30
C GLY A 5 16.11 33.17 -32.14
N ASP A 6 16.68 32.58 -33.18
CA ASP A 6 17.36 31.28 -33.23
C ASP A 6 18.43 31.15 -32.14
N ASP A 7 18.59 29.95 -31.56
CA ASP A 7 19.91 29.46 -31.12
C ASP A 7 19.86 27.96 -30.80
N ALA A 8 20.34 27.16 -31.76
CA ALA A 8 20.59 25.73 -31.63
C ALA A 8 22.09 25.47 -31.70
N LEU A 9 22.71 25.04 -30.60
CA LEU A 9 24.04 24.40 -30.47
C LEU A 9 24.18 24.02 -28.97
N ALA A 10 24.71 22.89 -28.51
CA ALA A 10 25.77 22.08 -29.05
C ALA A 10 25.77 20.65 -28.47
N LEU A 11 26.38 19.76 -29.26
CA LEU A 11 26.77 18.37 -28.98
C LEU A 11 27.75 18.23 -27.80
N GLY A 12 27.69 17.10 -27.07
CA GLY A 12 28.64 16.81 -26.00
C GLY A 12 28.69 15.37 -25.48
N LYS A 13 29.20 14.46 -26.32
CA LYS A 13 30.08 13.29 -26.04
C LYS A 13 29.87 12.38 -24.81
N LYS A 14 29.67 11.09 -25.14
CA LYS A 14 30.08 9.81 -24.51
C LYS A 14 30.91 9.86 -23.21
N ALA A 15 30.50 9.03 -22.25
CA ALA A 15 31.41 8.27 -21.41
C ALA A 15 30.95 6.79 -21.32
N LYS A 16 31.79 5.88 -21.82
CA LYS A 16 31.84 4.47 -21.46
C LYS A 16 32.65 4.37 -20.16
N GLY A 17 32.16 3.64 -19.17
CA GLY A 17 32.91 3.31 -17.96
C GLY A 17 32.28 2.12 -17.26
N LYS A 18 33.06 1.04 -17.19
CA LYS A 18 32.76 -0.30 -16.68
C LYS A 18 33.06 -0.34 -15.17
N LEU A 19 32.83 -1.50 -14.54
CA LEU A 19 33.26 -1.94 -13.18
C LEU A 19 32.17 -1.69 -12.12
N ASP A 20 31.80 -2.62 -11.24
CA ASP A 20 32.40 -3.89 -10.84
C ASP A 20 31.34 -4.80 -10.16
N ASP A 21 31.48 -6.10 -10.38
CA ASP A 21 30.88 -7.16 -9.56
C ASP A 21 31.70 -7.30 -8.27
N ALA A 22 31.04 -7.22 -7.11
CA ALA A 22 31.61 -7.66 -5.83
C ALA A 22 30.56 -8.39 -4.99
N LEU A 23 30.60 -9.72 -5.08
CA LEU A 23 29.94 -10.66 -4.18
C LEU A 23 30.77 -10.83 -2.89
N SER A 24 30.06 -10.98 -1.76
CA SER A 24 30.49 -11.69 -0.53
C SER A 24 31.25 -10.89 0.55
N LYS A 25 30.57 -10.62 1.68
CA LYS A 25 30.84 -11.25 3.00
C LYS A 25 30.18 -10.47 4.15
N GLY A 26 29.50 -11.20 5.05
CA GLY A 26 29.59 -10.96 6.50
C GLY A 26 28.66 -9.93 7.14
N LYS A 27 27.62 -10.46 7.82
CA LYS A 27 26.98 -10.00 9.07
C LYS A 27 27.51 -8.66 9.66
N LYS A 28 26.63 -7.70 10.00
CA LYS A 28 26.15 -7.35 11.37
C LYS A 28 25.04 -6.29 11.30
N LYS A 29 24.17 -6.34 12.31
CA LYS A 29 22.92 -5.60 12.52
C LYS A 29 23.02 -4.08 12.33
N ALA A 30 22.01 -3.51 11.66
CA ALA A 30 21.31 -2.30 12.09
C ALA A 30 19.95 -2.24 11.38
N CYS A 31 18.91 -1.93 12.12
CA CYS A 31 17.56 -1.71 11.60
C CYS A 31 17.56 -0.53 10.62
N ALA A 32 17.60 -0.81 9.33
CA ALA A 32 17.20 0.16 8.32
C ALA A 32 15.71 -0.06 8.06
N CYS A 33 14.87 0.84 8.56
CA CYS A 33 13.53 1.01 8.02
C CYS A 33 13.69 1.43 6.56
N PRO A 34 13.25 0.63 5.57
CA PRO A 34 13.18 1.12 4.22
C PRO A 34 12.10 2.20 4.21
N LYS A 35 12.52 3.45 4.01
CA LYS A 35 11.60 4.54 3.68
C LYS A 35 11.18 4.33 2.22
N ASP A 36 10.18 3.49 2.01
CA ASP A 36 9.52 3.34 0.71
C ASP A 36 8.65 4.57 0.42
N ASN A 37 9.32 5.64 0.01
CA ASN A 37 8.69 6.77 -0.66
C ASN A 37 8.45 6.39 -2.13
N LYS A 38 7.47 5.50 -2.39
CA LYS A 38 6.89 5.34 -3.73
C LYS A 38 5.45 5.85 -3.74
N LYS A 39 5.34 7.16 -3.93
CA LYS A 39 4.16 7.82 -4.49
C LYS A 39 4.12 7.54 -6.00
N THR A 40 3.81 6.29 -6.40
CA THR A 40 3.47 5.97 -7.78
C THR A 40 1.95 6.09 -7.96
N LYS A 41 1.59 7.20 -8.58
CA LYS A 41 0.26 7.56 -9.07
C LYS A 41 -0.17 6.50 -10.10
N GLY A 42 -1.32 5.84 -9.88
CA GLY A 42 -2.06 5.14 -10.94
C GLY A 42 -1.81 3.64 -11.14
N THR A 43 -1.85 2.83 -10.08
CA THR A 43 -2.12 1.39 -10.24
C THR A 43 -3.09 1.00 -9.13
N SER A 44 -4.33 0.66 -9.49
CA SER A 44 -5.35 0.20 -8.55
C SER A 44 -4.75 -0.96 -7.75
N LYS A 45 -4.59 -0.79 -6.43
CA LYS A 45 -4.03 -1.86 -5.60
C LYS A 45 -5.09 -2.95 -5.47
N THR A 46 -4.68 -4.21 -5.52
CA THR A 46 -5.59 -5.30 -5.21
C THR A 46 -5.49 -5.71 -3.74
N VAL A 47 -6.47 -6.47 -3.29
CA VAL A 47 -6.42 -7.11 -1.96
C VAL A 47 -5.19 -8.01 -1.82
N ASP A 48 -4.75 -8.66 -2.89
CA ASP A 48 -3.56 -9.53 -2.87
C ASP A 48 -2.27 -8.72 -2.65
N ASP A 49 -2.16 -7.54 -3.25
CA ASP A 49 -1.04 -6.63 -3.03
C ASP A 49 -0.95 -6.16 -1.58
N LEU A 50 -2.11 -5.92 -0.94
CA LEU A 50 -2.17 -5.62 0.49
C LEU A 50 -1.68 -6.80 1.33
N ILE A 51 -2.08 -8.02 1.00
CA ILE A 51 -1.64 -9.24 1.70
C ILE A 51 -0.13 -9.42 1.60
N LYS A 52 0.45 -9.23 0.41
CA LYS A 52 1.89 -9.37 0.17
C LYS A 52 2.74 -8.40 0.98
N ASN A 53 2.24 -7.19 1.21
CA ASN A 53 2.92 -6.17 2.00
C ASN A 53 2.63 -6.28 3.51
N ALA A 54 1.64 -7.09 3.90
CA ALA A 54 1.25 -7.25 5.28
C ALA A 54 1.98 -8.41 5.97
N LYS A 55 2.18 -8.28 7.29
CA LYS A 55 2.67 -9.37 8.10
C LYS A 55 1.49 -10.28 8.47
N PRO A 56 1.61 -11.61 8.37
CA PRO A 56 0.58 -12.49 8.90
C PRO A 56 0.46 -12.29 10.42
N GLY A 57 -0.76 -12.05 10.90
CA GLY A 57 -1.05 -11.98 12.33
C GLY A 57 -1.45 -13.33 12.91
N ASP A 58 -2.04 -13.31 14.10
CA ASP A 58 -2.47 -14.53 14.77
C ASP A 58 -3.54 -15.30 13.99
N SER A 59 -3.38 -16.61 13.97
CA SER A 59 -4.41 -17.51 13.44
C SER A 59 -5.64 -17.49 14.33
N THR A 60 -6.82 -17.34 13.73
CA THR A 60 -8.08 -17.44 14.46
C THR A 60 -8.62 -18.87 14.42
N LYS A 61 -9.43 -19.25 15.40
CA LYS A 61 -10.17 -20.53 15.38
C LYS A 61 -11.22 -20.59 14.24
N GLY A 62 -11.55 -19.46 13.62
CA GLY A 62 -12.58 -19.33 12.59
C GLY A 62 -12.03 -19.15 11.18
N ARG A 63 -12.94 -18.81 10.24
CA ARG A 63 -12.61 -18.55 8.82
C ARG A 63 -12.02 -17.16 8.58
N SER A 64 -11.42 -16.56 9.61
CA SER A 64 -10.89 -15.20 9.57
C SER A 64 -9.37 -15.24 9.54
N THR A 65 -8.78 -14.55 8.57
CA THR A 65 -7.34 -14.36 8.48
C THR A 65 -7.00 -12.95 8.95
N ILE A 66 -6.03 -12.84 9.85
CA ILE A 66 -5.56 -11.56 10.38
C ILE A 66 -4.21 -11.25 9.76
N TYR A 67 -4.04 -10.00 9.36
CA TYR A 67 -2.78 -9.42 8.91
C TYR A 67 -2.51 -8.16 9.71
N GLU A 68 -1.23 -7.86 9.92
CA GLU A 68 -0.76 -6.67 10.59
C GLU A 68 -0.05 -5.77 9.58
N LEU A 69 -0.43 -4.50 9.60
CA LEU A 69 0.18 -3.42 8.84
C LEU A 69 0.60 -2.32 9.81
N SER A 70 1.64 -1.58 9.44
CA SER A 70 2.02 -0.37 10.15
C SER A 70 1.15 0.80 9.72
N GLY A 71 0.81 1.68 10.65
CA GLY A 71 0.13 2.95 10.37
C GLY A 71 -1.14 3.11 11.21
N GLY A 72 -2.03 3.97 10.76
CA GLY A 72 -3.28 4.25 11.47
C GLY A 72 -4.47 4.40 10.52
N PHE A 73 -5.48 5.14 10.98
CA PHE A 73 -6.71 5.35 10.23
C PHE A 73 -6.48 5.95 8.85
N GLU A 74 -5.60 6.95 8.73
CA GLU A 74 -5.24 7.54 7.44
C GLU A 74 -4.65 6.51 6.45
N GLN A 75 -3.84 5.57 6.94
CA GLN A 75 -3.27 4.53 6.09
C GLN A 75 -4.34 3.54 5.64
N ALA A 76 -5.23 3.14 6.56
CA ALA A 76 -6.39 2.30 6.25
C ALA A 76 -7.32 2.96 5.22
N LEU A 77 -7.58 4.27 5.34
CA LEU A 77 -8.35 5.04 4.36
C LEU A 77 -7.66 5.11 3.01
N LYS A 78 -6.33 5.31 2.96
CA LYS A 78 -5.58 5.28 1.70
C LYS A 78 -5.69 3.92 1.02
N ASP A 79 -5.55 2.84 1.79
CA ASP A 79 -5.66 1.49 1.26
C ASP A 79 -7.09 1.18 0.81
N PHE A 80 -8.11 1.63 1.55
CA PHE A 80 -9.52 1.55 1.14
C PHE A 80 -9.78 2.28 -0.18
N ASN A 81 -9.36 3.53 -0.31
CA ASN A 81 -9.54 4.30 -1.53
C ASN A 81 -8.74 3.71 -2.70
N SER A 82 -7.58 3.11 -2.44
CA SER A 82 -6.75 2.45 -3.45
C SER A 82 -7.39 1.19 -4.04
N LEU A 83 -8.33 0.56 -3.31
CA LEU A 83 -9.14 -0.56 -3.79
C LEU A 83 -10.31 -0.11 -4.68
N GLU A 84 -10.54 1.20 -4.81
CA GLU A 84 -11.61 1.82 -5.59
C GLU A 84 -13.01 1.17 -5.36
N PRO A 85 -13.46 1.01 -4.09
CA PRO A 85 -14.75 0.40 -3.80
C PRO A 85 -15.89 1.36 -4.15
N GLN A 86 -17.03 0.78 -4.54
CA GLN A 86 -18.29 1.50 -4.58
C GLN A 86 -18.75 1.77 -3.14
N ILE A 87 -18.66 3.03 -2.70
CA ILE A 87 -19.02 3.43 -1.34
C ILE A 87 -20.53 3.23 -1.13
N ILE A 88 -20.89 2.42 -0.13
CA ILE A 88 -22.27 2.16 0.28
C ILE A 88 -22.62 3.03 1.49
N LYS A 89 -21.68 3.17 2.43
CA LYS A 89 -21.85 3.97 3.64
C LYS A 89 -20.53 4.65 3.98
N SER A 90 -20.59 5.93 4.29
CA SER A 90 -19.45 6.71 4.75
C SER A 90 -19.86 7.51 5.97
N THR A 91 -19.28 7.19 7.11
CA THR A 91 -19.40 7.89 8.39
C THR A 91 -17.98 8.13 8.92
N PRO A 92 -17.77 9.12 9.81
CA PRO A 92 -16.42 9.43 10.32
C PRO A 92 -15.71 8.21 10.90
N GLU A 93 -16.41 7.37 11.66
CA GLU A 93 -15.83 6.20 12.35
C GLU A 93 -15.81 4.92 11.50
N LEU A 94 -16.59 4.89 10.41
CA LEU A 94 -16.86 3.68 9.63
C LEU A 94 -17.07 4.01 8.14
N GLN A 95 -16.26 3.39 7.28
CA GLN A 95 -16.49 3.38 5.84
C GLN A 95 -16.80 1.97 5.35
N VAL A 96 -17.80 1.84 4.49
CA VAL A 96 -18.24 0.58 3.90
C VAL A 96 -18.34 0.77 2.39
N GLY A 97 -17.70 -0.12 1.65
CA GLY A 97 -17.79 -0.16 0.20
C GLY A 97 -17.80 -1.58 -0.36
N LYS A 98 -18.17 -1.70 -1.63
CA LYS A 98 -18.22 -2.96 -2.35
C LYS A 98 -17.26 -2.92 -3.54
N LEU A 99 -16.40 -3.92 -3.62
CA LEU A 99 -15.47 -4.08 -4.74
C LEU A 99 -16.18 -4.64 -5.97
N LYS A 100 -15.58 -4.40 -7.14
CA LYS A 100 -16.04 -4.95 -8.43
C LYS A 100 -16.08 -6.49 -8.40
N ASP A 101 -15.21 -7.13 -7.61
CA ASP A 101 -15.19 -8.58 -7.38
C ASP A 101 -16.34 -9.11 -6.51
N GLY A 102 -17.23 -8.24 -6.02
CA GLY A 102 -18.35 -8.60 -5.14
C GLY A 102 -17.98 -8.75 -3.65
N ARG A 103 -16.74 -8.47 -3.26
CA ARG A 103 -16.31 -8.43 -1.84
C ARG A 103 -16.75 -7.13 -1.18
N THR A 104 -17.04 -7.17 0.12
CA THR A 104 -17.31 -5.96 0.92
C THR A 104 -16.06 -5.55 1.66
N VAL A 105 -15.69 -4.27 1.60
CA VAL A 105 -14.56 -3.69 2.33
C VAL A 105 -15.10 -2.72 3.36
N ILE A 106 -14.59 -2.80 4.58
CA ILE A 106 -15.03 -2.01 5.71
C ILE A 106 -13.80 -1.46 6.41
N VAL A 107 -13.71 -0.14 6.58
CA VAL A 107 -12.72 0.49 7.46
C VAL A 107 -13.42 0.91 8.74
N ARG A 108 -12.83 0.56 9.88
CA ARG A 108 -13.27 0.99 11.20
C ARG A 108 -12.13 1.70 11.91
N GLU A 109 -12.42 2.87 12.45
CA GLU A 109 -11.49 3.61 13.31
C GLU A 109 -11.30 2.88 14.64
N GLU A 110 -12.42 2.51 15.28
CA GLU A 110 -12.40 1.77 16.54
C GLU A 110 -12.90 0.32 16.36
N SER A 111 -12.09 -0.62 16.85
CA SER A 111 -12.47 -2.02 17.05
C SER A 111 -12.63 -2.29 18.55
N THR A 112 -13.20 -3.44 18.93
CA THR A 112 -13.26 -3.85 20.35
C THR A 112 -11.87 -3.92 20.99
N ASP A 113 -10.84 -4.12 20.18
CA ASP A 113 -9.44 -4.15 20.58
C ASP A 113 -8.76 -2.75 20.57
N GLY A 114 -9.50 -1.69 20.22
CA GLY A 114 -9.00 -0.31 20.11
C GLY A 114 -8.16 -0.03 18.87
N ARG A 115 -7.96 -1.00 17.98
CA ARG A 115 -7.12 -0.83 16.77
C ARG A 115 -7.94 -0.57 15.52
N VAL A 116 -7.41 0.34 14.69
CA VAL A 116 -7.90 0.59 13.34
C VAL A 116 -7.84 -0.70 12.53
N THR A 117 -8.97 -1.06 11.91
CA THR A 117 -9.09 -2.31 11.16
C THR A 117 -9.73 -2.08 9.79
N LEU A 118 -9.08 -2.57 8.74
CA LEU A 118 -9.67 -2.74 7.42
C LEU A 118 -10.09 -4.21 7.27
N GLU A 119 -11.39 -4.46 7.18
CA GLU A 119 -11.99 -5.79 7.02
C GLU A 119 -12.48 -5.99 5.59
N ILE A 120 -12.11 -7.11 4.98
CA ILE A 120 -12.59 -7.56 3.67
C ILE A 120 -13.39 -8.84 3.83
N GLN A 121 -14.65 -8.80 3.47
CA GLN A 121 -15.57 -9.92 3.57
C GLN A 121 -15.81 -10.55 2.20
N LYS A 122 -15.69 -11.88 2.14
CA LYS A 122 -16.07 -12.71 0.99
C LYS A 122 -16.96 -13.85 1.49
N GLY A 123 -18.26 -13.59 1.55
CA GLY A 123 -19.24 -14.51 2.13
C GLY A 123 -18.91 -14.83 3.59
N LYS A 124 -18.63 -16.10 3.90
CA LYS A 124 -18.27 -16.56 5.26
C LYS A 124 -16.79 -16.35 5.63
N LYS A 125 -15.94 -15.98 4.67
CA LYS A 125 -14.50 -15.73 4.89
C LYS A 125 -14.26 -14.24 5.14
N LYS A 126 -13.37 -13.93 6.07
CA LYS A 126 -13.02 -12.55 6.41
C LYS A 126 -11.50 -12.40 6.44
N ILE A 127 -11.02 -11.29 5.91
CA ILE A 127 -9.62 -10.88 6.00
C ILE A 127 -9.60 -9.58 6.79
N LYS A 128 -8.80 -9.51 7.85
CA LYS A 128 -8.71 -8.33 8.70
C LYS A 128 -7.28 -7.81 8.66
N PHE A 129 -7.10 -6.57 8.22
CA PHE A 129 -5.85 -5.85 8.32
C PHE A 129 -5.92 -4.93 9.54
N ARG A 130 -5.10 -5.22 10.55
CA ARG A 130 -4.97 -4.40 11.74
C ARG A 130 -3.80 -3.45 11.56
N TYR A 131 -4.05 -2.17 11.82
CA TYR A 131 -3.04 -1.13 11.77
C TYR A 131 -2.56 -0.83 13.20
N ASN A 132 -1.23 -0.83 13.39
CA ASN A 132 -0.54 -0.53 14.64
C ASN A 132 0.32 0.73 14.50
#